data_AF-A0A4Q6CH33-F1
#
_entry.id   AF-A0A4Q6CH33-F1
#
_cell.length_a   1.000
_cell.length_b   1.000
_cell.length_c   1.000
_cell.angle_alpha   90.00
_cell.angle_beta   90.00
_cell.angle_gamma   90.00
#
_symmetry.space_group_name_H-M   'P 1'
#
loop_
_entity.id
_entity.type
_entity.pdbx_description
1 polymer ?
#
loop_
_entity_poly.entity_id
_entity_poly.type
_entity_poly.pdbx_seq_one_letter_code
_entity_poly.pdbx_strand_id
1 'polypeptide(L)'
;MKRFFTNAVLGLVLGLSVNVTSAGAAQASAPSATDMKTRISIMSFNVENLFDTVDDADRDDETFLPLAYKKANPKVMAKCEQASNDYFKQECRETDWSEQVFETKISHVAEVIRSVNAGRGPDILGVVEVENINALNLLNERKLKDLGYKTVVLIEGPDTRGIDPGVISRFPQWDKAQLHIVPYVDDRGRPDKAGARSRGILEVRLLLPDGTKIAYFSGHFPSQSNPTALRKQAVAELNRIKSKLPKDVVAIAGGDFNITHDEDAQYGYIS
;
A
#
# COMPACT_ATOMS: atom_id res chain seq x y z
N MET A 1 29.00 18.65 12.73
CA MET A 1 27.77 19.29 13.25
C MET A 1 26.69 18.22 13.21
N LYS A 2 26.40 17.61 14.37
CA LYS A 2 25.56 16.40 14.51
C LYS A 2 24.08 16.81 14.57
N ARG A 3 23.21 16.18 13.79
CA ARG A 3 21.75 16.20 14.01
C ARG A 3 21.24 14.76 14.03
N PHE A 4 20.66 14.41 15.18
CA PHE A 4 20.04 13.13 15.51
C PHE A 4 18.76 12.94 14.69
N PHE A 5 18.59 11.76 14.09
CA PHE A 5 17.27 11.23 13.72
C PHE A 5 16.97 10.03 14.62
N THR A 6 15.80 10.06 15.23
CA THR A 6 15.33 9.09 16.22
C THR A 6 14.76 7.88 15.49
N ASN A 7 15.28 6.69 15.80
CA ASN A 7 14.64 5.41 15.49
C ASN A 7 13.34 5.27 16.28
N ALA A 8 12.29 4.76 15.65
CA ALA A 8 11.11 4.25 16.35
C ALA A 8 10.53 3.04 15.60
N VAL A 9 10.96 1.85 16.02
CA VAL A 9 10.12 0.65 16.03
C VAL A 9 10.40 -0.07 17.36
N LEU A 10 9.43 -0.03 18.27
CA LEU A 10 9.03 -1.17 19.11
C LEU A 10 7.72 -0.83 19.84
N GLY A 11 6.70 -1.66 19.69
CA GLY A 11 5.51 -1.61 20.51
C GLY A 11 5.80 -2.12 21.92
N LEU A 12 5.46 -1.33 22.92
CA LEU A 12 5.16 -1.79 24.28
C LEU A 12 4.26 -0.75 24.96
N VAL A 13 3.05 -1.16 25.33
CA VAL A 13 2.15 -0.37 26.18
C VAL A 13 2.51 -0.66 27.63
N LEU A 14 3.08 0.32 28.34
CA LEU A 14 3.06 0.38 29.79
C LEU A 14 2.47 1.73 30.22
N GLY A 15 1.24 1.69 30.72
CA GLY A 15 0.63 2.81 31.41
C GLY A 15 1.00 2.79 32.89
N LEU A 16 1.82 3.75 33.32
CA LEU A 16 1.86 4.19 34.71
C LEU A 16 2.09 5.70 34.75
N SER A 17 1.04 6.44 35.06
CA SER A 17 1.10 7.85 35.43
C SER A 17 0.91 7.96 36.93
N VAL A 18 2.02 8.19 37.66
CA VAL A 18 1.97 8.76 39.00
C VAL A 18 2.56 10.15 38.90
N ASN A 19 1.78 11.18 39.18
CA ASN A 19 2.29 12.50 39.51
C ASN A 19 1.68 12.95 40.83
N VAL A 20 2.55 13.17 41.81
CA VAL A 20 2.27 13.76 43.11
C VAL A 20 2.87 15.17 43.13
N THR A 21 2.21 16.07 43.88
CA THR A 21 2.54 17.47 44.21
C THR A 21 2.35 18.51 43.11
N SER A 22 1.95 19.75 43.37
CA SER A 22 1.29 20.43 44.50
C SER A 22 0.87 21.82 43.97
N ALA A 23 -0.14 22.41 44.60
CA ALA A 23 -0.74 23.68 44.21
C ALA A 23 0.25 24.84 43.98
N GLY A 24 0.03 25.59 42.90
CA GLY A 24 0.62 26.88 42.62
C GLY A 24 -0.12 27.54 41.47
N ALA A 25 -1.01 28.49 41.77
CA ALA A 25 -1.77 29.22 40.77
C ALA A 25 -0.84 30.13 39.96
N ALA A 26 -0.47 29.69 38.75
CA ALA A 26 0.05 30.55 37.71
C ALA A 26 -0.93 30.46 36.53
N GLN A 27 -1.53 31.61 36.17
CA GLN A 27 -2.35 31.74 34.96
C GLN A 27 -1.47 31.40 33.75
N ALA A 28 -1.66 30.19 33.21
CA ALA A 28 -1.17 29.83 31.90
C ALA A 28 -1.99 30.64 30.87
N SER A 29 -1.33 31.55 30.17
CA SER A 29 -1.90 32.15 28.96
C SER A 29 -2.23 31.05 27.96
N ALA A 30 -3.42 31.12 27.36
CA ALA A 30 -3.80 30.20 26.30
C ALA A 30 -2.80 30.32 25.14
N PRO A 31 -2.34 29.20 24.55
CA PRO A 31 -1.44 29.25 23.42
C PRO A 31 -2.13 29.96 22.24
N SER A 32 -1.39 30.88 21.61
CA SER A 32 -1.79 31.57 20.38
C SER A 32 -2.15 30.58 19.28
N ALA A 33 -3.26 30.81 18.57
CA ALA A 33 -3.83 29.96 17.53
C ALA A 33 -3.02 29.86 16.21
N THR A 34 -1.76 30.31 16.19
CA THR A 34 -0.97 30.51 14.96
C THR A 34 0.20 29.54 14.76
N ASP A 35 0.31 28.48 15.56
CA ASP A 35 1.28 27.40 15.27
C ASP A 35 0.76 26.00 15.65
N MET A 36 -0.47 25.68 15.23
CA MET A 36 -0.87 24.28 15.13
C MET A 36 -0.26 23.74 13.83
N LYS A 37 0.96 23.18 13.91
CA LYS A 37 1.47 22.31 12.85
C LYS A 37 0.44 21.23 12.59
N THR A 38 -0.23 21.31 11.44
CA THR A 38 -1.22 20.31 11.03
C THR A 38 -0.46 19.00 10.85
N ARG A 39 -0.65 18.06 11.78
CA ARG A 39 -0.09 16.73 11.68
C ARG A 39 -0.98 15.93 10.73
N ILE A 40 -0.37 15.32 9.73
CA ILE A 40 -1.03 14.33 8.87
C ILE A 40 -0.62 12.93 9.31
N SER A 41 -1.57 12.00 9.30
CA SER A 41 -1.32 10.58 9.51
C SER A 41 -1.19 9.89 8.16
N ILE A 42 -0.14 9.10 7.99
CA ILE A 42 0.11 8.32 6.77
C ILE A 42 0.30 6.87 7.17
N MET A 43 -0.32 5.97 6.43
CA MET A 43 -0.20 4.52 6.60
C MET A 43 0.22 3.90 5.28
N SER A 44 1.08 2.90 5.37
CA SER A 44 1.31 1.95 4.29
C SER A 44 0.92 0.56 4.78
N PHE A 45 0.22 -0.21 3.95
CA PHE A 45 -0.33 -1.48 4.35
C PHE A 45 -0.36 -2.48 3.18
N ASN A 46 0.36 -3.60 3.30
CA ASN A 46 0.10 -4.76 2.47
C ASN A 46 -1.20 -5.41 2.95
N VAL A 47 -2.23 -5.45 2.09
CA VAL A 47 -3.55 -5.95 2.47
C VAL A 47 -3.69 -7.47 2.26
N GLU A 48 -2.61 -8.16 1.90
CA GLU A 48 -2.53 -9.63 1.78
C GLU A 48 -3.57 -10.18 0.81
N ASN A 49 -3.45 -9.85 -0.48
CA ASN A 49 -4.38 -10.20 -1.56
C ASN A 49 -5.84 -9.77 -1.30
N LEU A 50 -6.16 -8.52 -1.61
CA LEU A 50 -7.54 -8.01 -1.68
C LEU A 50 -8.09 -8.14 -3.10
N PHE A 51 -8.76 -9.26 -3.34
CA PHE A 51 -9.52 -9.57 -4.56
C PHE A 51 -11.01 -9.41 -4.30
N ASP A 52 -11.74 -8.90 -5.30
CA ASP A 52 -13.19 -8.89 -5.30
C ASP A 52 -13.74 -10.27 -5.71
N THR A 53 -15.04 -10.38 -5.99
CA THR A 53 -15.73 -11.66 -6.25
C THR A 53 -16.14 -11.81 -7.72
N VAL A 54 -15.65 -10.93 -8.60
CA VAL A 54 -16.01 -10.84 -10.01
C VAL A 54 -14.82 -11.20 -10.88
N ASP A 55 -15.01 -12.18 -11.77
CA ASP A 55 -13.99 -12.67 -12.71
C ASP A 55 -13.44 -11.53 -13.59
N ASP A 56 -12.13 -11.28 -13.46
CA ASP A 56 -11.35 -10.45 -14.37
C ASP A 56 -10.63 -11.36 -15.38
N ALA A 57 -11.25 -11.52 -16.55
CA ALA A 57 -10.78 -12.46 -17.58
C ALA A 57 -9.33 -12.21 -18.06
N ASP A 58 -8.83 -10.98 -17.92
CA ASP A 58 -7.47 -10.57 -18.31
C ASP A 58 -6.44 -10.75 -17.18
N ARG A 59 -6.87 -11.22 -16.00
CA ARG A 59 -6.05 -11.50 -14.83
C ARG A 59 -6.08 -12.98 -14.42
N ASP A 60 -5.15 -13.33 -13.54
CA ASP A 60 -5.00 -14.65 -12.92
C ASP A 60 -5.67 -14.65 -11.53
N ASP A 61 -6.98 -14.39 -11.48
CA ASP A 61 -7.78 -14.19 -10.26
C ASP A 61 -8.63 -15.41 -9.87
N GLU A 62 -8.56 -16.52 -10.62
CA GLU A 62 -9.55 -17.59 -10.55
C GLU A 62 -9.60 -18.28 -9.18
N THR A 63 -8.54 -18.19 -8.39
CA THR A 63 -8.54 -18.70 -7.02
C THR A 63 -9.54 -17.93 -6.15
N PHE A 64 -9.66 -16.62 -6.38
CA PHE A 64 -10.47 -15.67 -5.62
C PHE A 64 -11.87 -15.46 -6.22
N LEU A 65 -12.47 -16.51 -6.80
CA LEU A 65 -13.87 -16.49 -7.24
C LEU A 65 -14.76 -17.41 -6.40
N PRO A 66 -16.07 -17.11 -6.28
CA PRO A 66 -17.02 -17.99 -5.60
C PRO A 66 -17.00 -19.40 -6.19
N LEU A 67 -16.97 -20.43 -5.34
CA LEU A 67 -16.85 -21.82 -5.79
C LEU A 67 -18.00 -22.25 -6.71
N ALA A 68 -19.22 -21.74 -6.45
CA ALA A 68 -20.38 -21.97 -7.30
C ALA A 68 -20.17 -21.38 -8.71
N TYR A 69 -19.58 -20.19 -8.80
CA TYR A 69 -19.24 -19.55 -10.07
C TYR A 69 -18.19 -20.37 -10.82
N LYS A 70 -17.10 -20.79 -10.15
CA LYS A 70 -16.05 -21.62 -10.77
C LYS A 70 -16.62 -22.91 -11.36
N LYS A 71 -17.41 -23.65 -10.58
CA LYS A 71 -18.04 -24.90 -11.02
C LYS A 71 -19.01 -24.71 -12.20
N ALA A 72 -19.68 -23.56 -12.28
CA ALA A 72 -20.58 -23.22 -13.38
C ALA A 72 -19.85 -22.76 -14.65
N ASN A 73 -18.56 -22.41 -14.57
CA ASN A 73 -17.77 -21.85 -15.66
C ASN A 73 -16.57 -22.75 -16.00
N PRO A 74 -16.71 -23.68 -16.98
CA PRO A 74 -15.65 -24.61 -17.36
C PRO A 74 -14.35 -23.94 -17.81
N LYS A 75 -14.41 -22.71 -18.35
CA LYS A 75 -13.21 -21.94 -18.73
C LYS A 75 -12.35 -21.55 -17.53
N VAL A 76 -12.99 -21.10 -16.45
CA VAL A 76 -12.32 -20.77 -15.18
C VAL A 76 -11.70 -22.02 -14.57
N MET A 77 -12.44 -23.13 -14.52
CA MET A 77 -11.88 -24.40 -14.06
C MET A 77 -10.70 -24.89 -14.92
N ALA A 78 -10.77 -24.68 -16.24
CA ALA A 78 -9.66 -25.03 -17.13
C ALA A 78 -8.42 -24.15 -16.91
N LYS A 79 -8.58 -22.88 -16.52
CA LYS A 79 -7.47 -22.03 -16.11
C LYS A 79 -6.85 -22.52 -14.78
N CYS A 80 -7.66 -22.93 -13.80
CA CYS A 80 -7.14 -23.55 -12.56
C CYS A 80 -6.21 -24.75 -12.84
N GLU A 81 -6.51 -25.58 -13.85
CA GLU A 81 -5.69 -26.73 -14.22
C GLU A 81 -4.32 -26.36 -14.84
N GLN A 82 -4.13 -25.11 -15.26
CA GLN A 82 -2.87 -24.61 -15.82
C GLN A 82 -1.86 -24.23 -14.73
N ALA A 83 -2.28 -24.20 -13.46
CA ALA A 83 -1.38 -23.85 -12.36
C ALA A 83 -0.19 -24.82 -12.26
N SER A 84 0.94 -24.28 -11.80
CA SER A 84 2.26 -24.92 -11.93
C SER A 84 2.46 -26.20 -11.12
N ASN A 85 1.66 -26.42 -10.08
CA ASN A 85 1.74 -27.61 -9.22
C ASN A 85 0.36 -27.97 -8.64
N ASP A 86 0.24 -29.19 -8.10
CA ASP A 86 -1.03 -29.72 -7.63
C ASP A 86 -1.62 -28.95 -6.44
N TYR A 87 -0.78 -28.34 -5.60
CA TYR A 87 -1.24 -27.47 -4.51
C TYR A 87 -2.02 -26.28 -5.07
N PHE A 88 -1.45 -25.51 -6.00
CA PHE A 88 -2.13 -24.34 -6.58
C PHE A 88 -3.36 -24.71 -7.40
N LYS A 89 -3.31 -25.85 -8.11
CA LYS A 89 -4.51 -26.36 -8.81
C LYS A 89 -5.62 -26.67 -7.82
N GLN A 90 -5.29 -27.35 -6.71
CA GLN A 90 -6.26 -27.69 -5.68
C GLN A 90 -6.81 -26.43 -5.01
N GLU A 91 -5.96 -25.50 -4.61
CA GLU A 91 -6.33 -24.22 -4.02
C GLU A 91 -7.28 -23.44 -4.93
N CYS A 92 -6.96 -23.31 -6.23
CA CYS A 92 -7.81 -22.65 -7.20
C CYS A 92 -9.18 -23.33 -7.36
N ARG A 93 -9.22 -24.67 -7.42
CA ARG A 93 -10.47 -25.42 -7.56
C ARG A 93 -11.37 -25.38 -6.33
N GLU A 94 -10.78 -25.39 -5.14
CA GLU A 94 -11.50 -25.72 -3.91
C GLU A 94 -11.80 -24.50 -3.03
N THR A 95 -10.99 -23.44 -3.13
CA THR A 95 -11.24 -22.20 -2.37
C THR A 95 -12.61 -21.63 -2.73
N ASP A 96 -13.43 -21.30 -1.73
CA ASP A 96 -14.70 -20.62 -1.94
C ASP A 96 -14.58 -19.15 -1.53
N TRP A 97 -14.09 -18.31 -2.44
CA TRP A 97 -14.06 -16.86 -2.25
C TRP A 97 -15.45 -16.27 -2.48
N SER A 98 -16.36 -16.62 -1.59
CA SER A 98 -17.74 -16.15 -1.61
C SER A 98 -17.83 -14.67 -1.18
N GLU A 99 -18.95 -14.04 -1.51
CA GLU A 99 -19.25 -12.68 -1.04
C GLU A 99 -19.13 -12.53 0.49
N GLN A 100 -19.46 -13.57 1.25
CA GLN A 100 -19.31 -13.56 2.71
C GLN A 100 -17.84 -13.55 3.15
N VAL A 101 -16.98 -14.31 2.47
CA VAL A 101 -15.53 -14.35 2.73
C VAL A 101 -14.91 -13.00 2.35
N PHE A 102 -15.25 -12.45 1.18
CA PHE A 102 -14.84 -11.12 0.78
C PHE A 102 -15.26 -10.05 1.79
N GLU A 103 -16.53 -10.06 2.23
CA GLU A 103 -17.03 -9.13 3.24
C GLU A 103 -16.28 -9.21 4.57
N THR A 104 -15.88 -10.43 4.98
CA THR A 104 -15.06 -10.64 6.16
C THR A 104 -13.64 -10.09 5.95
N LYS A 105 -13.04 -10.34 4.77
CA LYS A 105 -11.73 -9.81 4.39
C LYS A 105 -11.70 -8.28 4.48
N ILE A 106 -12.62 -7.58 3.82
CA ILE A 106 -12.63 -6.11 3.85
C ILE A 106 -12.99 -5.56 5.23
N SER A 107 -13.75 -6.30 6.05
CA SER A 107 -14.04 -5.90 7.44
C SER A 107 -12.78 -5.93 8.30
N HIS A 108 -11.98 -7.00 8.25
CA HIS A 108 -10.71 -7.08 8.99
C HIS A 108 -9.70 -6.03 8.52
N VAL A 109 -9.58 -5.82 7.19
CA VAL A 109 -8.72 -4.76 6.64
C VAL A 109 -9.16 -3.38 7.17
N ALA A 110 -10.47 -3.12 7.19
CA ALA A 110 -11.01 -1.85 7.70
C ALA A 110 -10.80 -1.67 9.21
N GLU A 111 -10.87 -2.72 10.02
CA GLU A 111 -10.57 -2.66 11.46
C GLU A 111 -9.13 -2.20 11.71
N VAL A 112 -8.16 -2.75 10.97
CA VAL A 112 -6.75 -2.32 11.06
C VAL A 112 -6.61 -0.85 10.65
N ILE A 113 -7.22 -0.44 9.54
CA ILE A 113 -7.20 0.96 9.07
C ILE A 113 -7.80 1.89 10.15
N ARG A 114 -8.91 1.51 10.78
CA ARG A 114 -9.58 2.30 11.83
C ARG A 114 -8.78 2.38 13.12
N SER A 115 -7.94 1.39 13.44
CA SER A 115 -7.09 1.42 14.64
C SER A 115 -6.10 2.59 14.65
N VAL A 116 -5.79 3.15 13.48
CA VAL A 116 -4.86 4.27 13.32
C VAL A 116 -5.55 5.61 13.63
N ASN A 117 -4.77 6.57 14.13
CA ASN A 117 -5.20 7.97 14.34
C ASN A 117 -6.47 8.06 15.21
N ALA A 118 -6.50 7.29 16.31
CA ALA A 118 -7.58 7.26 17.30
C ALA A 118 -8.97 7.03 16.67
N GLY A 119 -9.11 6.02 15.80
CA GLY A 119 -10.40 5.68 15.19
C GLY A 119 -10.68 6.43 13.89
N ARG A 120 -9.96 7.52 13.60
CA ARG A 120 -10.16 8.26 12.35
C ARG A 120 -9.57 7.53 11.16
N GLY A 121 -8.61 6.63 11.34
CA GLY A 121 -7.77 6.13 10.26
C GLY A 121 -6.79 7.18 9.69
N PRO A 122 -5.84 6.75 8.87
CA PRO A 122 -4.84 7.61 8.27
C PRO A 122 -5.47 8.69 7.36
N ASP A 123 -4.80 9.81 7.14
CA ASP A 123 -5.24 10.81 6.17
C ASP A 123 -4.84 10.41 4.73
N ILE A 124 -3.73 9.68 4.60
CA ILE A 124 -3.24 9.06 3.36
C ILE A 124 -2.91 7.59 3.64
N LEU A 125 -3.49 6.69 2.87
CA LEU A 125 -3.29 5.24 2.96
C LEU A 125 -2.74 4.73 1.63
N GLY A 126 -1.50 4.27 1.61
CA GLY A 126 -0.97 3.45 0.53
C GLY A 126 -1.22 1.98 0.81
N VAL A 127 -1.79 1.26 -0.15
CA VAL A 127 -1.97 -0.18 -0.09
C VAL A 127 -1.22 -0.88 -1.21
N VAL A 128 -0.91 -2.15 -1.02
CA VAL A 128 -0.40 -3.06 -2.04
C VAL A 128 -1.12 -4.40 -1.96
N GLU A 129 -1.04 -5.19 -3.03
CA GLU A 129 -1.79 -6.46 -3.19
C GLU A 129 -3.30 -6.25 -3.28
N VAL A 130 -3.70 -5.29 -4.10
CA VAL A 130 -5.11 -5.08 -4.45
C VAL A 130 -5.30 -5.49 -5.90
N GLU A 131 -6.35 -6.26 -6.16
CA GLU A 131 -6.67 -6.77 -7.50
C GLU A 131 -6.83 -5.67 -8.53
N ASN A 132 -7.79 -4.78 -8.30
CA ASN A 132 -8.19 -3.77 -9.23
C ASN A 132 -8.85 -2.59 -8.49
N ILE A 133 -9.28 -1.57 -9.24
CA ILE A 133 -9.94 -0.40 -8.66
C ILE A 133 -11.30 -0.72 -8.04
N ASN A 134 -12.00 -1.76 -8.51
CA ASN A 134 -13.28 -2.19 -7.96
C ASN A 134 -13.12 -2.73 -6.54
N ALA A 135 -12.21 -3.68 -6.31
CA ALA A 135 -11.88 -4.19 -4.98
C ALA A 135 -11.54 -3.06 -3.99
N LEU A 136 -10.75 -2.08 -4.42
CA LEU A 136 -10.37 -0.92 -3.61
C LEU A 136 -11.57 -0.02 -3.28
N ASN A 137 -12.44 0.23 -4.26
CA ASN A 137 -13.67 1.00 -4.06
C ASN A 137 -14.64 0.29 -3.13
N LEU A 138 -14.82 -1.03 -3.26
CA LEU A 138 -15.69 -1.81 -2.38
C LEU A 138 -15.24 -1.72 -0.92
N LEU A 139 -13.93 -1.82 -0.65
CA LEU A 139 -13.39 -1.57 0.70
C LEU A 139 -13.77 -0.17 1.20
N ASN A 140 -13.53 0.86 0.38
CA ASN A 140 -13.82 2.24 0.78
C ASN A 140 -15.32 2.48 1.03
N GLU A 141 -16.17 2.12 0.06
CA GLU A 141 -17.60 2.41 0.07
C GLU A 141 -18.36 1.62 1.13
N ARG A 142 -18.00 0.36 1.36
CA ARG A 142 -18.72 -0.52 2.29
C ARG A 142 -18.20 -0.39 3.71
N LYS A 143 -16.91 -0.12 3.92
CA LYS A 143 -16.29 -0.19 5.25
C LYS A 143 -15.63 1.09 5.73
N LEU A 144 -15.32 2.06 4.86
CA LEU A 144 -14.55 3.27 5.23
C LEU A 144 -15.24 4.59 4.84
N LYS A 145 -16.47 4.54 4.31
CA LYS A 145 -17.18 5.70 3.73
C LYS A 145 -17.33 6.86 4.71
N ASP A 146 -17.58 6.57 5.98
CA ASP A 146 -17.68 7.54 7.07
C ASP A 146 -16.34 8.22 7.43
N LEU A 147 -15.20 7.65 7.02
CA LEU A 147 -13.88 8.22 7.28
C LEU A 147 -13.49 9.35 6.32
N GLY A 148 -14.34 9.63 5.31
CA GLY A 148 -14.23 10.81 4.45
C GLY A 148 -13.11 10.75 3.40
N TYR A 149 -12.69 9.55 2.98
CA TYR A 149 -11.78 9.40 1.86
C TYR A 149 -12.43 9.81 0.55
N LYS A 150 -11.75 10.64 -0.23
CA LYS A 150 -12.25 11.26 -1.47
C LYS A 150 -11.48 10.82 -2.70
N THR A 151 -10.19 10.53 -2.53
CA THR A 151 -9.30 10.09 -3.59
C THR A 151 -9.08 8.61 -3.41
N VAL A 152 -9.47 7.82 -4.41
CA VAL A 152 -9.17 6.38 -4.51
C VAL A 152 -8.52 6.18 -5.86
N VAL A 153 -7.30 5.66 -5.88
CA VAL A 153 -6.50 5.51 -7.09
C VAL A 153 -5.81 4.15 -7.08
N LEU A 154 -5.96 3.44 -8.17
CA LEU A 154 -5.19 2.27 -8.54
C LEU A 154 -5.04 2.33 -10.06
N ILE A 155 -3.83 2.08 -10.55
CA ILE A 155 -3.55 1.96 -11.99
C ILE A 155 -2.94 0.57 -12.14
N GLU A 156 -3.61 -0.28 -12.91
CA GLU A 156 -3.19 -1.67 -13.03
C GLU A 156 -1.86 -1.79 -13.79
N GLY A 157 -0.98 -2.64 -13.26
CA GLY A 157 0.31 -2.94 -13.84
C GLY A 157 0.29 -4.14 -14.79
N PRO A 158 1.45 -4.48 -15.38
CA PRO A 158 1.63 -5.66 -16.23
C PRO A 158 1.64 -7.00 -15.47
N ASP A 159 1.61 -7.01 -14.13
CA ASP A 159 1.52 -8.27 -13.37
C ASP A 159 0.12 -8.87 -13.53
N THR A 160 0.03 -10.01 -14.24
CA THR A 160 -1.25 -10.68 -14.54
C THR A 160 -1.99 -11.15 -13.29
N ARG A 161 -1.30 -11.28 -12.15
CA ARG A 161 -1.94 -11.66 -10.88
C ARG A 161 -2.89 -10.61 -10.32
N GLY A 162 -2.82 -9.34 -10.75
CA GLY A 162 -3.62 -8.27 -10.15
C GLY A 162 -3.27 -8.10 -8.67
N ILE A 163 -2.07 -7.65 -8.35
CA ILE A 163 -1.66 -7.40 -6.95
C ILE A 163 -1.01 -6.02 -6.85
N ASP A 164 -1.75 -5.06 -7.38
CA ASP A 164 -1.27 -3.73 -7.70
C ASP A 164 -1.20 -2.82 -6.46
N PRO A 165 -0.35 -1.79 -6.51
CA PRO A 165 -0.36 -0.72 -5.53
C PRO A 165 -1.59 0.19 -5.71
N GLY A 166 -2.19 0.60 -4.59
CA GLY A 166 -3.29 1.56 -4.54
C GLY A 166 -3.04 2.68 -3.53
N VAL A 167 -3.81 3.76 -3.64
CA VAL A 167 -3.82 4.88 -2.69
C VAL A 167 -5.25 5.30 -2.40
N ILE A 168 -5.59 5.43 -1.11
CA ILE A 168 -6.81 6.04 -0.60
C ILE A 168 -6.42 7.30 0.21
N SER A 169 -7.08 8.43 -0.01
CA SER A 169 -6.75 9.69 0.67
C SER A 169 -7.96 10.59 0.92
N ARG A 170 -7.92 11.34 2.01
CA ARG A 170 -8.89 12.43 2.30
C ARG A 170 -8.66 13.67 1.45
N PHE A 171 -7.44 13.80 0.93
CA PHE A 171 -7.00 14.97 0.18
C PHE A 171 -7.26 14.77 -1.31
N PRO A 172 -7.65 15.83 -2.04
CA PRO A 172 -7.85 15.74 -3.48
C PRO A 172 -6.52 15.59 -4.22
N GLN A 173 -6.59 15.08 -5.45
CA GLN A 173 -5.47 15.12 -6.37
C GLN A 173 -5.29 16.54 -6.94
N TRP A 174 -4.05 17.03 -7.06
CA TRP A 174 -3.74 18.27 -7.79
C TRP A 174 -3.21 18.04 -9.21
N ASP A 175 -2.96 16.78 -9.57
CA ASP A 175 -2.50 16.37 -10.90
C ASP A 175 -2.80 14.89 -11.13
N LYS A 176 -2.61 14.41 -12.36
CA LYS A 176 -2.88 13.04 -12.78
C LYS A 176 -1.94 12.05 -12.09
N ALA A 177 -2.50 10.97 -11.55
CA ALA A 177 -1.74 9.81 -11.07
C ALA A 177 -0.96 9.12 -12.20
N GLN A 178 0.18 8.53 -11.85
CA GLN A 178 1.07 7.87 -12.81
C GLN A 178 1.57 6.54 -12.26
N LEU A 179 1.63 5.53 -13.11
CA LEU A 179 2.28 4.26 -12.79
C LEU A 179 3.64 4.22 -13.48
N HIS A 180 4.70 4.12 -12.69
CA HIS A 180 6.08 4.05 -13.20
C HIS A 180 6.53 2.60 -13.25
N ILE A 181 6.76 2.09 -14.46
CA ILE A 181 7.28 0.73 -14.65
C ILE A 181 8.80 0.74 -14.50
N VAL A 182 9.30 -0.08 -13.59
CA VAL A 182 10.74 -0.26 -13.38
C VAL A 182 11.28 -1.16 -14.50
N PRO A 183 12.29 -0.71 -15.28
CA PRO A 183 12.84 -1.50 -16.38
C PRO A 183 13.85 -2.53 -15.85
N TYR A 184 13.35 -3.53 -15.12
CA TYR A 184 14.21 -4.53 -14.48
C TYR A 184 15.08 -5.28 -15.49
N VAL A 185 16.38 -5.36 -15.19
CA VAL A 185 17.37 -6.10 -15.98
C VAL A 185 18.13 -7.13 -15.15
N ASP A 186 18.58 -8.19 -15.82
CA ASP A 186 19.47 -9.22 -15.28
C ASP A 186 20.93 -8.72 -15.16
N ASP A 187 21.82 -9.55 -14.63
CA ASP A 187 23.25 -9.23 -14.46
C ASP A 187 23.99 -8.95 -15.79
N ARG A 188 23.37 -9.27 -16.94
CA ARG A 188 23.90 -9.01 -18.28
C ARG A 188 23.24 -7.78 -18.93
N GLY A 189 22.40 -7.06 -18.20
CA GLY A 189 21.68 -5.87 -18.68
C GLY A 189 20.52 -6.18 -19.63
N ARG A 190 20.04 -7.44 -19.68
CA ARG A 190 18.90 -7.83 -20.51
C ARG A 190 17.61 -7.76 -19.69
N PRO A 191 16.42 -7.57 -20.32
CA PRO A 191 15.15 -7.59 -19.60
C PRO A 191 15.01 -8.81 -18.70
N ASP A 192 14.73 -8.59 -17.42
CA ASP A 192 14.56 -9.65 -16.45
C ASP A 192 13.14 -10.26 -16.54
N LYS A 193 13.03 -11.58 -16.34
CA LYS A 193 11.75 -12.29 -16.42
C LYS A 193 10.77 -11.90 -15.31
N ALA A 194 11.26 -11.72 -14.07
CA ALA A 194 10.43 -11.22 -12.99
C ALA A 194 10.03 -9.76 -13.26
N GLY A 195 10.88 -9.03 -14.00
CA GLY A 195 10.59 -7.69 -14.51
C GLY A 195 9.35 -7.58 -15.39
N ALA A 196 9.01 -8.63 -16.16
CA ALA A 196 7.79 -8.68 -16.96
C ALA A 196 6.51 -8.62 -16.11
N ARG A 197 6.60 -8.98 -14.82
CA ARG A 197 5.53 -8.90 -13.83
C ARG A 197 5.77 -7.76 -12.83
N SER A 198 6.29 -6.64 -13.32
CA SER A 198 6.45 -5.43 -12.50
C SER A 198 5.09 -4.90 -12.08
N ARG A 199 4.83 -4.75 -10.78
CA ARG A 199 3.65 -4.04 -10.26
C ARG A 199 3.74 -2.51 -10.38
N GLY A 200 4.92 -2.02 -10.79
CA GLY A 200 5.19 -0.59 -10.92
C GLY A 200 5.27 0.15 -9.58
N ILE A 201 5.48 1.46 -9.66
CA ILE A 201 5.43 2.40 -8.53
C ILE A 201 4.32 3.41 -8.84
N LEU A 202 3.24 3.38 -8.06
CA LEU A 202 2.12 4.29 -8.23
C LEU A 202 2.44 5.64 -7.57
N GLU A 203 2.47 6.71 -8.36
CA GLU A 203 2.59 8.09 -7.90
C GLU A 203 1.20 8.75 -7.87
N VAL A 204 0.78 9.24 -6.70
CA VAL A 204 -0.43 10.03 -6.52
C VAL A 204 -0.09 11.40 -5.93
N ARG A 205 -0.53 12.45 -6.61
CA ARG A 205 -0.21 13.85 -6.32
C ARG A 205 -1.33 14.50 -5.51
N LEU A 206 -1.13 14.67 -4.20
CA LEU A 206 -2.15 15.08 -3.22
C LEU A 206 -1.94 16.51 -2.70
N LEU A 207 -3.03 17.27 -2.52
CA LEU A 207 -2.99 18.66 -2.08
C LEU A 207 -3.52 18.79 -0.66
N LEU A 208 -2.68 19.22 0.27
CA LEU A 208 -3.09 19.48 1.63
C LEU A 208 -3.92 20.77 1.75
N PRO A 209 -4.73 20.91 2.82
CA PRO A 209 -5.54 22.11 3.03
C PRO A 209 -4.75 23.42 3.13
N ASP A 210 -3.48 23.36 3.54
CA ASP A 210 -2.58 24.52 3.64
C ASP A 210 -1.88 24.86 2.31
N GLY A 211 -2.18 24.13 1.23
CA GLY A 211 -1.57 24.29 -0.08
C GLY A 211 -0.30 23.48 -0.30
N THR A 212 0.18 22.73 0.70
CA THR A 212 1.34 21.84 0.54
C THR A 212 1.04 20.76 -0.49
N LYS A 213 1.92 20.61 -1.48
CA LYS A 213 1.85 19.55 -2.49
C LYS A 213 2.63 18.33 -2.04
N ILE A 214 1.98 17.17 -2.07
CA ILE A 214 2.60 15.87 -1.81
C ILE A 214 2.61 15.05 -3.09
N ALA A 215 3.70 14.33 -3.35
CA ALA A 215 3.73 13.16 -4.22
C ALA A 215 3.91 11.93 -3.33
N TYR A 216 2.86 11.11 -3.22
CA TYR A 216 2.89 9.84 -2.49
C TYR A 216 3.17 8.72 -3.48
N PHE A 217 4.22 7.93 -3.20
CA PHE A 217 4.61 6.76 -3.97
C PHE A 217 4.20 5.49 -3.20
N SER A 218 3.33 4.67 -3.79
CA SER A 218 3.03 3.31 -3.31
C SER A 218 3.75 2.29 -4.19
N GLY A 219 4.56 1.41 -3.60
CA GLY A 219 5.33 0.42 -4.35
C GLY A 219 5.25 -0.98 -3.74
N HIS A 220 5.04 -1.98 -4.59
CA HIS A 220 5.18 -3.39 -4.24
C HIS A 220 6.39 -3.98 -4.97
N PHE A 221 7.54 -4.01 -4.31
CA PHE A 221 8.81 -4.38 -4.93
C PHE A 221 8.95 -5.89 -5.15
N PRO A 222 9.93 -6.36 -5.95
CA PRO A 222 10.19 -7.78 -6.14
C PRO A 222 10.36 -8.53 -4.82
N SER A 223 9.61 -9.63 -4.67
CA SER A 223 9.64 -10.50 -3.49
C SER A 223 11.06 -11.00 -3.19
N GLN A 224 11.29 -11.42 -1.95
CA GLN A 224 12.59 -11.95 -1.51
C GLN A 224 13.01 -13.25 -2.23
N SER A 225 12.09 -13.96 -2.89
CA SER A 225 12.42 -15.08 -3.77
C SER A 225 13.15 -14.67 -5.05
N ASN A 226 13.16 -13.38 -5.39
CA ASN A 226 13.89 -12.82 -6.51
C ASN A 226 15.24 -12.21 -6.06
N PRO A 227 16.23 -12.07 -6.98
CA PRO A 227 17.52 -11.49 -6.66
C PRO A 227 17.42 -10.08 -6.03
N THR A 228 18.23 -9.82 -5.00
CA THR A 228 18.34 -8.50 -4.34
C THR A 228 18.61 -7.36 -5.32
N ALA A 229 19.33 -7.62 -6.42
CA ALA A 229 19.61 -6.65 -7.47
C ALA A 229 18.34 -6.02 -8.07
N LEU A 230 17.21 -6.73 -8.09
CA LEU A 230 15.95 -6.17 -8.59
C LEU A 230 15.37 -5.14 -7.60
N ARG A 231 15.39 -5.41 -6.30
CA ARG A 231 14.98 -4.42 -5.27
C ARG A 231 15.85 -3.16 -5.33
N LYS A 232 17.16 -3.32 -5.57
CA LYS A 232 18.07 -2.19 -5.82
C LYS A 232 17.65 -1.33 -7.02
N GLN A 233 17.24 -1.97 -8.12
CA GLN A 233 16.75 -1.25 -9.31
C GLN A 233 15.44 -0.50 -9.03
N ALA A 234 14.53 -1.07 -8.24
CA ALA A 234 13.30 -0.40 -7.82
C ALA A 234 13.58 0.85 -6.97
N VAL A 235 14.52 0.77 -6.02
CA VAL A 235 14.96 1.91 -5.21
C VAL A 235 15.62 2.99 -6.07
N ALA A 236 16.49 2.59 -7.02
CA ALA A 236 17.12 3.52 -7.95
C ALA A 236 16.09 4.25 -8.81
N GLU A 237 15.09 3.53 -9.30
CA GLU A 237 14.01 4.10 -10.10
C GLU A 237 13.12 5.05 -9.28
N LEU A 238 12.75 4.68 -8.05
CA LEU A 238 12.04 5.56 -7.12
C LEU A 238 12.80 6.87 -6.89
N ASN A 239 14.12 6.79 -6.65
CA ASN A 239 14.97 7.97 -6.49
C ASN A 239 15.07 8.80 -7.77
N ARG A 240 15.10 8.16 -8.95
CA ARG A 240 15.09 8.83 -10.27
C ARG A 240 13.75 9.53 -10.55
N ILE A 241 12.63 8.99 -10.09
CA ILE A 241 11.30 9.62 -10.20
C ILE A 241 11.23 10.81 -9.25
N LYS A 242 11.59 10.60 -7.97
CA LYS A 242 11.66 11.65 -6.94
C LYS A 242 12.52 12.83 -7.38
N SER A 243 13.67 12.60 -8.01
CA SER A 243 14.57 13.69 -8.44
C SER A 243 13.99 14.58 -9.54
N LYS A 244 12.92 14.14 -10.21
CA LYS A 244 12.21 14.91 -11.25
C LYS A 244 11.04 15.73 -10.69
N LEU A 245 10.71 15.57 -9.40
CA LEU A 245 9.63 16.34 -8.79
C LEU A 245 9.98 17.83 -8.70
N PRO A 246 8.98 18.73 -8.82
CA PRO A 246 9.16 20.14 -8.50
C PRO A 246 9.66 20.35 -7.06
N LYS A 247 10.46 21.40 -6.84
CA LYS A 247 11.09 21.67 -5.53
C LYS A 247 10.10 21.97 -4.40
N ASP A 248 8.88 22.40 -4.73
CA ASP A 248 7.79 22.68 -3.81
C ASP A 248 6.94 21.44 -3.46
N VAL A 249 7.28 20.26 -4.00
CA VAL A 249 6.55 19.02 -3.76
C VAL A 249 7.29 18.16 -2.73
N VAL A 250 6.58 17.79 -1.67
CA VAL A 250 7.06 16.84 -0.66
C VAL A 250 6.88 15.41 -1.17
N ALA A 251 7.98 14.67 -1.27
CA ALA A 251 7.96 13.26 -1.67
C ALA A 251 7.83 12.35 -0.44
N ILE A 252 6.87 11.42 -0.49
CA ILE A 252 6.67 10.40 0.54
C ILE A 252 6.55 9.06 -0.17
N ALA A 253 7.28 8.05 0.26
CA ALA A 253 7.19 6.70 -0.29
C ALA A 253 6.77 5.71 0.81
N GLY A 254 5.88 4.80 0.45
CA GLY A 254 5.47 3.67 1.25
C GLY A 254 5.14 2.48 0.37
N GLY A 255 4.87 1.34 0.99
CA GLY A 255 4.48 0.09 0.34
C GLY A 255 5.17 -1.09 0.98
N ASP A 256 5.12 -2.22 0.29
CA ASP A 256 5.93 -3.38 0.63
C ASP A 256 7.17 -3.40 -0.27
N PHE A 257 8.28 -2.95 0.28
CA PHE A 257 9.55 -2.91 -0.44
C PHE A 257 10.26 -4.26 -0.48
N ASN A 258 9.78 -5.28 0.27
CA ASN A 258 10.44 -6.58 0.37
C ASN A 258 11.95 -6.52 0.70
N ILE A 259 12.42 -5.39 1.23
CA ILE A 259 13.81 -5.16 1.62
C ILE A 259 13.96 -5.58 3.07
N THR A 260 14.90 -6.48 3.34
CA THR A 260 15.20 -6.89 4.72
C THR A 260 16.10 -5.86 5.42
N HIS A 261 16.18 -5.96 6.74
CA HIS A 261 17.12 -5.15 7.52
C HIS A 261 18.57 -5.34 7.04
N ASP A 262 18.98 -6.58 6.77
CA ASP A 262 20.35 -6.89 6.33
C ASP A 262 20.65 -6.32 4.94
N GLU A 263 19.68 -6.36 4.03
CA GLU A 263 19.81 -5.73 2.71
C GLU A 263 19.95 -4.22 2.83
N ASP A 264 19.11 -3.57 3.64
CA ASP A 264 19.23 -2.12 3.85
C ASP A 264 20.56 -1.74 4.51
N ALA A 265 20.99 -2.48 5.54
CA ALA A 265 22.26 -2.26 6.21
C ALA A 265 23.47 -2.41 5.28
N GLN A 266 23.39 -3.32 4.30
CA GLN A 266 24.46 -3.55 3.33
C GLN A 266 24.50 -2.47 2.23
N TYR A 267 23.34 -2.01 1.75
CA TYR A 267 23.26 -1.22 0.53
C TYR A 267 22.74 0.22 0.71
N GLY A 268 22.21 0.58 1.89
CA GLY A 268 21.72 1.91 2.22
C GLY A 268 20.55 2.34 1.33
N TYR A 269 19.51 1.51 1.22
CA TYR A 269 18.38 1.80 0.33
C TYR A 269 17.44 2.86 0.90
N ILE A 270 17.25 2.85 2.21
CA ILE A 270 16.30 3.68 2.96
C ILE A 270 17.02 4.61 3.94
N SER A 271 18.20 4.19 4.45
CA SER A 271 18.98 4.85 5.50
C SER A 271 19.96 5.93 5.04
#